data_AF-A0A8C4SMF6-F1
#
_entry.id   AF-A0A8C4SMF6-F1
#
_cell.length_a   1.000
_cell.length_b   1.000
_cell.length_c   1.000
_cell.angle_alpha   90.00
_cell.angle_beta   90.00
_cell.angle_gamma   90.00
#
_symmetry.space_group_name_H-M   'P 1'
#
loop_
_entity.id
_entity.type
_entity.pdbx_description
1 polymer ?
#
loop_
_entity_poly.entity_id
_entity_poly.type
_entity_poly.pdbx_seq_one_letter_code
_entity_poly.pdbx_strand_id
1 'polypeptide(L)'
;WHISVGKISLPVFFFFYYPVAPKISLKPPLVVVDQQNSLECRAEGFYPGVVSIEWLRDSQPLSSQSPVQIQNNPDGSFTASNSYTFIPTVSEIGGKDMVATCFIIVLGAHVCVCVYKNILLHMQKKKFSMKYW
;
A
#
# COMPACT_ATOMS: atom_id res chain seq x y z
N TRP A 1 -29.23 48.51 -14.02
CA TRP A 1 -29.20 47.05 -13.79
C TRP A 1 -27.78 46.55 -13.97
N HIS A 2 -26.93 46.69 -12.95
CA HIS A 2 -25.58 46.14 -12.96
C HIS A 2 -25.63 44.74 -12.34
N ILE A 3 -25.24 43.72 -13.12
CA ILE A 3 -25.08 42.35 -12.63
C ILE A 3 -23.72 42.30 -11.94
N SER A 4 -23.71 42.37 -10.61
CA SER A 4 -22.53 42.02 -9.83
C SER A 4 -22.35 40.51 -9.93
N VAL A 5 -21.40 40.06 -10.74
CA VAL A 5 -20.86 38.70 -10.68
C VAL A 5 -20.18 38.55 -9.31
N GLY A 6 -20.97 38.09 -8.33
CA GLY A 6 -20.46 37.68 -7.03
C GLY A 6 -19.40 36.62 -7.24
N LYS A 7 -18.22 36.84 -6.64
CA LYS A 7 -17.13 35.86 -6.56
C LYS A 7 -17.72 34.48 -6.30
N ILE A 8 -17.60 33.58 -7.26
CA ILE A 8 -17.86 32.16 -7.06
C ILE A 8 -16.73 31.67 -6.14
N SER A 9 -16.89 31.86 -4.84
CA SER A 9 -16.14 31.10 -3.86
C SER A 9 -16.58 29.66 -4.06
N LEU A 10 -15.81 28.87 -4.81
CA LEU A 10 -16.04 27.43 -4.92
C LEU A 10 -16.21 26.91 -3.49
N PRO A 11 -17.37 26.35 -3.13
CA PRO A 11 -17.64 26.05 -1.74
C PRO A 11 -16.72 24.90 -1.36
N VAL A 12 -16.09 25.02 -0.19
CA VAL A 12 -15.25 23.99 0.44
C VAL A 12 -15.92 22.60 0.42
N PHE A 13 -17.26 22.56 0.31
CA PHE A 13 -18.08 21.37 0.03
C PHE A 13 -17.65 20.52 -1.19
N PHE A 14 -17.12 21.10 -2.27
CA PHE A 14 -16.67 20.29 -3.43
C PHE A 14 -15.45 19.42 -3.10
N PHE A 15 -14.61 19.85 -2.15
CA PHE A 15 -13.43 19.06 -1.74
C PHE A 15 -13.80 17.80 -0.94
N PHE A 16 -14.93 17.77 -0.25
CA PHE A 16 -15.38 16.59 0.50
C PHE A 16 -15.98 15.49 -0.38
N TYR A 17 -16.15 15.75 -1.67
CA TYR A 17 -16.74 14.80 -2.60
C TYR A 17 -15.71 14.16 -3.55
N TYR A 18 -14.57 14.83 -3.76
CA TYR A 18 -13.54 14.34 -4.66
C TYR A 18 -12.52 13.48 -3.91
N PRO A 19 -12.27 12.23 -4.34
CA PRO A 19 -11.33 11.35 -3.67
C PRO A 19 -9.89 11.89 -3.77
N VAL A 20 -9.15 11.83 -2.67
CA VAL A 20 -7.73 12.19 -2.59
C VAL A 20 -6.90 10.92 -2.65
N ALA A 21 -5.97 10.86 -3.61
CA ALA A 21 -5.09 9.72 -3.77
C ALA A 21 -4.08 9.62 -2.61
N PRO A 22 -3.82 8.41 -2.07
CA PRO A 22 -2.82 8.25 -1.03
C PRO A 22 -1.40 8.38 -1.57
N LYS A 23 -0.49 8.79 -0.70
CA LYS A 23 0.94 8.55 -0.85
C LYS A 23 1.26 7.12 -0.41
N ILE A 24 1.80 6.30 -1.32
CA ILE A 24 2.11 4.89 -1.04
C ILE A 24 3.58 4.71 -0.68
N SER A 25 3.82 4.01 0.42
CA SER A 25 5.14 3.54 0.84
C SER A 25 5.14 2.02 1.09
N LEU A 26 6.25 1.38 0.71
CA LEU A 26 6.47 -0.06 0.86
C LEU A 26 7.74 -0.28 1.68
N LYS A 27 7.70 -1.22 2.62
CA LYS A 27 8.83 -1.58 3.49
C LYS A 27 8.85 -3.08 3.80
N PRO A 28 10.00 -3.71 4.10
CA PRO A 28 11.35 -3.46 3.58
C PRO A 28 11.62 -4.24 2.26
N PRO A 29 12.66 -3.85 1.48
CA PRO A 29 13.01 -4.48 0.21
C PRO A 29 13.83 -5.77 0.33
N LEU A 30 14.26 -6.13 1.56
CA LEU A 30 15.16 -7.26 1.80
C LEU A 30 14.39 -8.41 2.42
N VAL A 31 14.58 -9.58 1.83
CA VAL A 31 13.85 -10.80 2.19
C VAL A 31 14.85 -11.93 2.37
N VAL A 32 14.82 -12.59 3.52
CA VAL A 32 15.73 -13.69 3.84
C VAL A 32 15.09 -15.02 3.46
N VAL A 33 15.81 -15.83 2.68
CA VAL A 33 15.35 -17.15 2.23
C VAL A 33 15.22 -18.10 3.43
N ASP A 34 14.20 -18.97 3.39
CA ASP A 34 13.87 -19.96 4.42
C ASP A 34 13.58 -19.34 5.81
N GLN A 35 13.21 -18.06 5.83
CA GLN A 35 12.78 -17.34 7.03
C GLN A 35 11.46 -16.62 6.77
N GLN A 36 10.70 -16.40 7.84
CA GLN A 36 9.51 -15.56 7.80
C GLN A 36 9.89 -14.10 7.59
N ASN A 37 9.36 -13.50 6.53
CA ASN A 37 9.52 -12.09 6.17
C ASN A 37 8.15 -11.40 6.17
N SER A 38 8.14 -10.10 6.45
CA SER A 38 6.92 -9.30 6.47
C SER A 38 7.08 -8.07 5.59
N LEU A 39 6.18 -7.88 4.64
CA LEU A 39 6.06 -6.68 3.82
C LEU A 39 4.94 -5.83 4.37
N GLU A 40 5.17 -4.52 4.43
CA GLU A 40 4.18 -3.54 4.84
C GLU A 40 3.90 -2.60 3.66
N CYS A 41 2.61 -2.49 3.30
CA CYS A 41 2.12 -1.46 2.41
C CYS A 41 1.39 -0.41 3.22
N ARG A 42 1.77 0.85 3.07
CA ARG A 42 1.21 1.96 3.82
C ARG A 42 0.76 3.06 2.87
N ALA A 43 -0.52 3.42 2.97
CA ALA A 43 -1.20 4.47 2.23
C ALA A 43 -1.47 5.64 3.18
N GLU A 44 -0.97 6.83 2.85
CA GLU A 44 -1.09 8.01 3.72
C GLU A 44 -1.81 9.16 3.02
N GLY A 45 -2.66 9.88 3.75
CA GLY A 45 -3.25 11.13 3.28
C GLY A 45 -4.40 10.95 2.29
N PHE A 46 -5.07 9.79 2.26
CA PHE A 46 -6.22 9.59 1.37
C PHE A 46 -7.53 10.03 2.01
N TYR A 47 -8.53 10.25 1.16
CA TYR A 47 -9.90 10.55 1.56
C TYR A 47 -10.86 10.07 0.46
N PRO A 48 -12.04 9.53 0.77
CA PRO A 48 -12.58 9.24 2.11
C PRO A 48 -11.97 7.98 2.75
N GLY A 49 -12.32 7.67 4.00
CA GLY A 49 -11.74 6.59 4.80
C GLY A 49 -12.12 5.16 4.40
N VAL A 50 -12.72 4.96 3.23
CA VAL A 50 -13.11 3.64 2.73
C VAL A 50 -12.04 3.18 1.73
N VAL A 51 -11.26 2.17 2.12
CA VAL A 51 -10.12 1.68 1.32
C VAL A 51 -10.04 0.17 1.34
N SER A 52 -9.62 -0.41 0.21
CA SER A 52 -9.16 -1.79 0.11
C SER A 52 -7.67 -1.79 -0.22
N ILE A 53 -6.91 -2.66 0.43
CA ILE A 53 -5.49 -2.89 0.15
C ILE A 53 -5.30 -4.37 -0.11
N GLU A 54 -4.66 -4.70 -1.24
CA GLU A 54 -4.39 -6.06 -1.65
C GLU A 54 -2.96 -6.21 -2.14
N TRP A 55 -2.28 -7.23 -1.64
CA TRP A 55 -0.99 -7.68 -2.11
C TRP A 55 -1.15 -8.71 -3.21
N LEU A 56 -0.48 -8.42 -4.33
CA LEU A 56 -0.30 -9.36 -5.42
C LEU A 56 1.16 -9.80 -5.51
N ARG A 57 1.37 -11.08 -5.76
CA ARG A 57 2.65 -11.66 -6.19
C ARG A 57 2.46 -12.13 -7.62
N ASP A 58 3.29 -11.66 -8.56
CA ASP A 58 3.18 -12.03 -9.98
C ASP A 58 1.75 -11.86 -10.55
N SER A 59 1.04 -10.80 -10.09
CA SER A 59 -0.36 -10.49 -10.42
C SER A 59 -1.42 -11.42 -9.81
N GLN A 60 -1.05 -12.32 -8.91
CA GLN A 60 -1.97 -13.20 -8.18
C GLN A 60 -2.18 -12.71 -6.75
N PRO A 61 -3.44 -12.66 -6.27
CA PRO A 61 -3.75 -12.22 -4.92
C PRO A 61 -3.24 -13.19 -3.87
N LEU A 62 -2.72 -12.64 -2.77
CA LEU A 62 -2.13 -13.41 -1.69
C LEU A 62 -3.16 -13.66 -0.58
N SER A 63 -3.36 -14.92 -0.19
CA SER A 63 -4.40 -15.28 0.80
C SER A 63 -4.04 -15.01 2.26
N SER A 64 -2.75 -14.86 2.60
CA SER A 64 -2.26 -14.74 3.99
C SER A 64 -1.95 -13.29 4.40
N GLN A 65 -2.76 -12.34 3.95
CA GLN A 65 -2.62 -10.92 4.28
C GLN A 65 -3.21 -10.63 5.66
N SER A 66 -2.60 -9.69 6.40
CA SER A 66 -3.16 -9.20 7.65
C SER A 66 -4.42 -8.37 7.37
N PRO A 67 -5.30 -8.14 8.35
CA PRO A 67 -6.40 -7.20 8.18
C PRO A 67 -5.88 -5.77 7.93
N VAL A 68 -6.53 -5.03 7.02
CA VAL A 68 -6.22 -3.62 6.79
C VAL A 68 -6.45 -2.81 8.07
N GLN A 69 -5.42 -2.09 8.52
CA GLN A 69 -5.50 -1.18 9.64
C GLN A 69 -5.75 0.24 9.11
N ILE A 70 -6.73 0.96 9.66
CA ILE A 70 -7.07 2.32 9.24
C ILE A 70 -6.99 3.26 10.44
N GLN A 71 -6.41 4.44 10.24
CA GLN A 71 -6.24 5.49 11.23
C GLN A 71 -6.69 6.84 10.68
N ASN A 72 -7.37 7.61 11.52
CA ASN A 72 -7.75 8.99 11.23
C ASN A 72 -6.58 9.92 11.56
N ASN A 73 -6.24 10.80 10.62
CA ASN A 73 -5.20 11.81 10.83
C ASN A 73 -5.83 13.12 11.33
N PRO A 74 -5.09 13.94 12.12
CA PRO A 74 -5.60 15.23 12.63
C PRO A 74 -5.95 16.25 11.54
N ASP A 75 -5.39 16.10 10.34
CA ASP A 75 -5.67 16.95 9.17
C ASP A 75 -6.98 16.56 8.44
N GLY A 76 -7.70 15.54 8.91
CA GLY A 76 -8.94 15.05 8.32
C GLY A 76 -8.74 13.99 7.23
N SER A 77 -7.51 13.62 6.91
CA SER A 77 -7.19 12.52 6.01
C SER A 77 -7.11 11.17 6.74
N PHE A 78 -6.95 10.08 5.98
CA PHE A 78 -6.81 8.73 6.51
C PHE A 78 -5.45 8.15 6.17
N THR A 79 -4.97 7.28 7.06
CA THR A 79 -3.80 6.42 6.85
C THR A 79 -4.24 4.98 6.96
N ALA A 80 -3.76 4.13 6.06
CA ALA A 80 -4.06 2.71 6.09
C ALA A 80 -2.80 1.89 5.85
N SER A 81 -2.73 0.73 6.49
CA SER A 81 -1.64 -0.21 6.29
C SER A 81 -2.12 -1.65 6.21
N ASN A 82 -1.39 -2.44 5.42
CA ASN A 82 -1.59 -3.87 5.29
C ASN A 82 -0.24 -4.58 5.26
N SER A 83 -0.12 -5.62 6.07
CA SER A 83 1.11 -6.41 6.13
C SER A 83 0.90 -7.82 5.59
N TYR A 84 1.79 -8.27 4.73
CA TYR A 84 1.82 -9.63 4.20
C TYR A 84 3.05 -10.37 4.68
N THR A 85 2.85 -11.58 5.21
CA THR A 85 3.93 -12.38 5.79
C THR A 85 4.08 -13.70 5.04
N PHE A 86 5.33 -14.04 4.69
CA PHE A 86 5.62 -15.23 3.88
C PHE A 86 7.01 -15.80 4.19
N ILE A 87 7.20 -17.08 3.84
CA ILE A 87 8.48 -17.78 3.91
C ILE A 87 8.88 -18.13 2.48
N PRO A 88 9.89 -17.48 1.91
CA PRO A 88 10.31 -17.75 0.54
C PRO A 88 11.28 -18.94 0.52
N THR A 89 10.99 -19.92 -0.33
CA THR A 89 11.78 -21.16 -0.44
C THR A 89 12.77 -21.08 -1.61
N VAL A 90 13.96 -21.67 -1.46
CA VAL A 90 14.99 -21.71 -2.52
C VAL A 90 14.45 -22.25 -3.86
N SER A 91 13.53 -23.21 -3.80
CA SER A 91 12.88 -23.84 -4.94
C SER A 91 11.92 -22.92 -5.71
N GLU A 92 11.24 -22.00 -5.04
CA GLU A 92 10.34 -21.02 -5.68
C GLU A 92 11.10 -19.85 -6.30
N ILE A 93 12.29 -19.56 -5.80
CA ILE A 93 13.01 -18.35 -6.17
C ILE A 93 13.89 -18.60 -7.39
N GLY A 94 14.46 -19.79 -7.58
CA GLY A 94 15.27 -20.09 -8.78
C GLY A 94 16.31 -19.03 -9.16
N GLY A 95 16.78 -18.23 -8.18
CA GLY A 95 17.67 -17.08 -8.40
C GLY A 95 17.06 -15.83 -9.05
N LYS A 96 15.73 -15.68 -9.12
CA LYS A 96 15.05 -14.51 -9.69
C LYS A 96 14.60 -13.54 -8.60
N ASP A 97 14.74 -12.24 -8.88
CA ASP A 97 14.11 -11.20 -8.08
C ASP A 97 12.60 -11.41 -8.05
N MET A 98 11.98 -11.22 -6.88
CA MET A 98 10.53 -11.33 -6.72
C MET A 98 9.92 -9.93 -6.75
N VAL A 99 8.87 -9.73 -7.56
CA VAL A 99 8.12 -8.47 -7.58
C VAL A 99 6.85 -8.64 -6.80
N ALA A 100 6.70 -7.85 -5.74
CA ALA A 100 5.44 -7.72 -5.02
C ALA A 100 4.76 -6.40 -5.38
N THR A 101 3.45 -6.45 -5.58
CA THR A 101 2.64 -5.29 -5.94
C THR A 101 1.59 -5.04 -4.88
N CYS A 102 1.58 -3.85 -4.31
CA CYS A 102 0.48 -3.40 -3.46
C CYS A 102 -0.52 -2.63 -4.33
N PHE A 103 -1.75 -3.13 -4.40
CA PHE A 103 -2.89 -2.45 -5.00
C PHE A 103 -3.76 -1.83 -3.91
N ILE A 104 -4.18 -0.59 -4.14
CA ILE A 104 -5.01 0.18 -3.21
C ILE A 104 -6.17 0.78 -3.98
N ILE A 105 -7.38 0.58 -3.46
CA ILE A 105 -8.61 1.12 -4.03
C ILE A 105 -9.27 1.99 -2.96
N VAL A 106 -9.35 3.29 -3.20
CA VAL A 106 -10.09 4.23 -2.35
C VAL A 106 -11.48 4.42 -2.95
N LEU A 107 -12.51 4.04 -2.19
CA LEU A 107 -13.90 4.11 -2.60
C LEU A 107 -14.50 5.47 -2.23
N GLY A 108 -14.74 6.32 -3.22
CA GLY A 108 -15.51 7.55 -3.06
C GLY A 108 -16.99 7.36 -3.40
N ALA A 109 -17.81 8.37 -3.12
CA ALA A 109 -19.26 8.30 -3.37
C ALA A 109 -19.61 8.19 -4.86
N HIS A 110 -18.80 8.78 -5.76
CA HIS A 110 -19.05 8.80 -7.21
C HIS A 110 -17.83 8.47 -8.07
N VAL A 111 -16.65 8.37 -7.45
CA VAL A 111 -15.38 8.08 -8.13
C VAL A 111 -14.55 7.18 -7.23
N CYS A 112 -13.94 6.15 -7.81
CA CYS A 112 -12.95 5.32 -7.13
C CYS A 112 -11.55 5.69 -7.62
N VAL A 113 -10.58 5.72 -6.71
CA VAL A 113 -9.17 5.95 -7.05
C VAL A 113 -8.41 4.65 -6.84
N CYS A 114 -7.86 4.12 -7.92
CA CYS A 114 -7.00 2.95 -7.91
C CYS A 114 -5.56 3.40 -8.05
N VAL A 115 -4.71 3.00 -7.11
CA VAL A 115 -3.28 3.27 -7.15
C VAL A 115 -2.54 2.00 -6.77
N TYR A 116 -1.34 1.82 -7.32
CA TYR A 116 -0.51 0.66 -7.00
C TYR A 116 0.95 1.06 -6.90
N LYS A 117 1.73 0.25 -6.19
CA LYS A 117 3.17 0.39 -6.12
C LYS A 117 3.83 -0.98 -6.13
N ASN A 118 4.90 -1.10 -6.91
CA ASN A 118 5.71 -2.31 -6.99
C ASN A 118 6.94 -2.17 -6.09
N ILE A 119 7.39 -3.27 -5.52
CA ILE A 119 8.69 -3.37 -4.86
C ILE A 119 9.44 -4.60 -5.38
N LEU A 120 10.70 -4.38 -5.76
CA LEU A 120 11.63 -5.46 -6.08
C LEU A 120 12.19 -6.00 -4.77
N LEU A 121 12.02 -7.30 -4.54
CA LEU A 121 12.46 -7.97 -3.35
C LEU A 121 13.77 -8.70 -3.63
N HIS A 122 14.81 -8.24 -2.96
CA HIS A 122 16.13 -8.86 -3.06
C HIS A 122 16.25 -9.99 -2.05
N MET A 123 16.43 -11.19 -2.58
CA MET A 123 16.52 -12.42 -1.81
C MET A 123 17.94 -12.59 -1.26
N GLN A 124 18.07 -12.70 0.05
CA GLN A 124 19.35 -12.93 0.72
C GLN A 124 19.39 -14.36 1.28
N LYS A 125 20.41 -15.13 0.91
CA LYS A 125 20.66 -16.43 1.54
C LYS A 125 21.16 -16.19 2.96
N LYS A 126 20.60 -16.92 3.93
CA LYS A 126 21.07 -16.88 5.31
C LYS A 126 22.55 -17.31 5.35
N LYS A 127 23.44 -16.39 5.71
CA LYS A 127 24.87 -16.68 5.91
C LYS A 127 25.00 -17.47 7.21
N PHE A 128 25.09 -18.80 7.12
CA PHE A 128 25.45 -19.63 8.27
C PHE A 128 26.89 -19.29 8.67
N SER A 129 27.04 -18.46 9.71
CA SER A 129 28.33 -18.28 10.37
C SER A 129 28.59 -19.54 11.19
N MET A 130 29.32 -20.50 10.60
CA MET A 130 29.86 -21.64 11.33
C MET A 130 30.84 -21.08 12.38
N LYS A 131 30.41 -21.02 13.64
CA LYS A 131 31.30 -20.79 14.77
C LYS A 131 31.87 -22.15 15.13
N TYR A 132 33.09 -22.43 14.66
CA TYR A 132 33.88 -23.54 15.16
C TYR A 132 34.32 -23.17 16.58
N TRP A 133 33.88 -23.94 17.57
CA TRP A 133 34.50 -24.03 18.89
C TRP A 133 35.05 -25.44 19.04
#